data_AF-A0AAV3UQ24-F1
#
_entry.id   AF-A0AAV3UQ24-F1
#
_cell.length_a   1.000
_cell.length_b   1.000
_cell.length_c   1.000
_cell.angle_alpha   90.00
_cell.angle_beta   90.00
_cell.angle_gamma   90.00
#
_symmetry.space_group_name_H-M   'P 1'
#
loop_
_entity.id
_entity.type
_entity.pdbx_description
1 polymer ?
#
loop_
_entity_poly.entity_id
_entity_poly.type
_entity_poly.pdbx_seq_one_letter_code
_entity_poly.pdbx_strand_id
1 'polypeptide(L)' 'MTARNIFQVVTDRTEVAIHQINIPDAVPEDAEDGLTNSLKKLADIVRA' A
#
# COMPACT_ATOMS: atom_id res chain seq x y z
N MET A 1 2.43 -0.47 15.75
CA MET A 1 2.54 -0.90 14.34
C MET A 1 2.81 0.35 13.52
N THR A 2 3.89 0.39 12.74
CA THR A 2 4.31 1.61 12.03
C THR A 2 4.49 1.27 10.55
N ALA A 3 3.60 1.79 9.69
CA ALA A 3 3.72 1.62 8.25
C ALA A 3 4.65 2.70 7.68
N ARG A 4 5.62 2.29 6.85
CA ARG A 4 6.52 3.20 6.14
C ARG A 4 6.16 3.18 4.65
N ASN A 5 5.66 4.30 4.15
CA ASN A 5 5.33 4.47 2.74
C ASN A 5 6.49 5.17 2.03
N ILE A 6 6.95 4.60 0.91
CA ILE A 6 8.01 5.19 0.08
C ILE A 6 7.34 5.67 -1.21
N PHE A 7 7.50 6.97 -1.51
CA PHE A 7 7.00 7.58 -2.73
C PHE A 7 8.17 7.85 -3.67
N GLN A 8 8.16 7.27 -4.87
CA GLN A 8 9.10 7.61 -5.93
C GLN A 8 8.37 8.35 -7.05
N VAL A 9 8.92 9.50 -7.44
CA VAL A 9 8.41 10.28 -8.57
C VAL A 9 8.98 9.68 -9.85
N VAL A 10 8.13 9.07 -10.66
CA VAL A 10 8.47 8.58 -12.00
C VAL A 10 7.83 9.57 -12.97
N THR A 11 8.59 10.26 -13.81
CA THR A 11 8.11 11.34 -14.69
C THR A 11 6.79 10.99 -15.37
N ASP A 12 5.71 11.69 -14.97
CA ASP A 12 4.28 11.57 -15.34
C ASP A 12 3.33 10.88 -14.34
N ARG A 13 3.85 10.13 -13.35
CA ARG A 13 3.07 9.37 -12.35
C ARG A 13 3.78 9.30 -10.99
N THR A 14 3.10 8.77 -9.98
CA THR A 14 3.72 8.44 -8.69
C THR A 14 3.55 6.95 -8.43
N GLU A 15 4.66 6.25 -8.24
CA GLU A 15 4.64 4.86 -7.81
C GLU A 15 4.69 4.80 -6.28
N VAL A 16 3.77 4.04 -5.69
CA VAL A 16 3.66 3.86 -4.25
C VAL A 16 3.97 2.41 -3.92
N ALA A 17 5.12 2.18 -3.30
CA ALA A 17 5.52 0.87 -2.79
C ALA A 17 5.32 0.83 -1.27
N ILE A 18 4.54 -0.14 -0.79
CA ILE A 18 4.32 -0.37 0.63
C ILE A 18 5.04 -1.64 1.05
N HIS A 19 6.01 -1.48 1.95
CA HIS A 19 6.69 -2.60 2.58
C HIS A 19 6.22 -2.69 4.03
N GLN A 20 5.41 -3.70 4.34
CA GLN A 20 5.06 -4.01 5.71
C GLN A 20 6.22 -4.76 6.38
N ILE A 21 6.68 -4.25 7.53
CA ILE A 21 7.74 -4.85 8.35
C ILE A 21 7.15 -5.29 9.69
N ASN A 22 7.70 -6.35 10.28
CA ASN A 22 7.22 -6.97 11.53
C ASN A 22 5.77 -7.46 11.45
N ILE A 23 5.43 -8.13 10.34
CA ILE A 23 4.19 -8.87 10.22
C ILE A 23 4.22 -10.03 11.23
N PRO A 24 3.25 -10.16 12.16
CA PRO A 24 3.16 -11.32 13.02
C PRO A 24 3.07 -12.61 12.19
N ASP A 25 3.68 -13.71 12.65
CA ASP A 25 3.66 -15.01 11.94
C ASP A 25 2.24 -15.48 11.58
N ALA A 26 1.25 -15.07 12.38
CA ALA A 26 -0.16 -15.23 12.08
C ALA A 26 -0.71 -13.96 11.42
N VAL A 27 -0.49 -13.81 10.12
CA VAL A 27 -1.29 -12.89 9.31
C VAL A 27 -2.31 -13.67 8.50
N PRO A 28 -3.59 -13.26 8.52
CA PRO A 28 -4.61 -13.88 7.67
C PRO A 28 -4.16 -13.85 6.21
N GLU A 29 -4.37 -14.94 5.47
CA GLU A 29 -4.05 -15.02 4.03
C GLU A 29 -4.64 -13.82 3.26
N ASP A 30 -5.80 -13.32 3.68
CA ASP A 30 -6.51 -12.21 3.02
C ASP A 30 -5.97 -10.81 3.34
N ALA A 31 -4.94 -10.68 4.19
CA ALA A 31 -4.43 -9.37 4.60
C ALA A 31 -3.77 -8.59 3.44
N GLU A 32 -3.15 -9.32 2.51
CA GLU A 32 -2.59 -8.73 1.29
C GLU A 32 -3.71 -8.17 0.39
N ASP A 33 -4.83 -8.88 0.27
CA ASP A 33 -6.01 -8.43 -0.47
C ASP A 33 -6.66 -7.19 0.18
N GLY A 34 -6.74 -7.17 1.51
CA GLY A 34 -7.24 -6.02 2.26
C GLY A 34 -6.40 -4.76 2.04
N LEU A 35 -5.08 -4.90 2.06
CA LEU A 35 -4.16 -3.79 1.77
C LEU A 35 -4.29 -3.33 0.31
N THR A 36 -4.32 -4.28 -0.62
CA THR A 36 -4.45 -4.01 -2.06
C THR A 36 -5.73 -3.24 -2.39
N ASN A 37 -6.87 -3.64 -1.80
CA ASN A 37 -8.14 -2.95 -1.99
C ASN A 37 -8.13 -1.52 -1.40
N SER A 38 -7.42 -1.32 -0.28
CA SER A 38 -7.28 0.00 0.32
C SER A 38 -6.45 0.94 -0.55
N LEU A 39 -5.37 0.43 -1.17
CA LEU A 39 -4.54 1.19 -2.09
C LEU A 39 -5.27 1.57 -3.37
N LYS A 40 -6.10 0.67 -3.92
CA LYS A 40 -6.97 0.98 -5.07
C LYS A 40 -7.92 2.14 -4.77
N LYS A 41 -8.60 2.11 -3.61
CA LYS A 41 -9.47 3.22 -3.18
C LYS A 41 -8.73 4.54 -3.03
N LEU A 42 -7.50 4.50 -2.48
CA LEU A 42 -6.67 5.70 -2.38
C LEU A 42 -6.32 6.26 -3.78
N ALA A 43 -5.96 5.39 -4.71
CA ALA A 43 -5.66 5.79 -6.08
C ALA A 43 -6.89 6.41 -6.79
N ASP A 44 -8.09 5.89 -6.52
CA ASP A 44 -9.34 6.45 -7.07
C ASP A 44 -9.64 7.84 -6.49
N ILE A 45 -9.45 8.05 -5.18
CA ILE A 45 -9.67 9.36 -4.53
C ILE A 45 -8.70 10.41 -5.07
N VAL A 46 -7.43 10.05 -5.27
CA VAL A 46 -6.40 10.99 -5.76
C VAL A 46 -6.62 11.37 -7.24
N ARG A 47 -7.37 10.55 -8.00
CA ARG A 47 -7.69 10.80 -9.41
C ARG A 47 -8.98 11.60 -9.62
N ALA A 48 -9.84 11.73 -8.60
CA ALA A 48 -11.10 12.48 -8.65
C ALA A 48 -10.85 13.98 -8.47
#